data_AF-A0A534U0C4-F1
#
_entry.id   AF-A0A534U0C4-F1
#
_cell.length_a   1.000
_cell.length_b   1.000
_cell.length_c   1.000
_cell.angle_alpha   90.00
_cell.angle_beta   90.00
_cell.angle_gamma   90.00
#
_symmetry.space_group_name_H-M   'P 1'
#
loop_
_entity.id
_entity.type
_entity.pdbx_description
1 polymer ?
#
loop_
_entity_poly.entity_id
_entity_poly.type
_entity_poly.pdbx_seq_one_letter_code
_entity_poly.pdbx_strand_id
1 'polypeptide(L)' 'MVATLTRVFGVHNLALAEDVVQDAFCRALEVWKFRGLPENPSAWLMATAKNRALDVLRRERTARTFAPELGQLLDSE' A
#
# COMPACT_ATOMS: atom_id res chain seq x y z
N MET A 1 -5.39 -12.39 5.06
CA MET A 1 -4.68 -11.10 5.02
C MET A 1 -5.52 -10.01 4.37
N VAL A 2 -6.01 -10.19 3.13
CA VAL A 2 -6.94 -9.24 2.46
C VAL A 2 -8.11 -8.88 3.36
N ALA A 3 -8.94 -9.84 3.79
CA ALA A 3 -10.09 -9.58 4.67
C ALA A 3 -9.73 -8.81 5.96
N THR A 4 -8.56 -9.10 6.54
CA THR A 4 -8.05 -8.38 7.72
C THR A 4 -7.74 -6.92 7.39
N LEU A 5 -7.04 -6.66 6.29
CA LEU A 5 -6.70 -5.30 5.86
C LEU A 5 -7.93 -4.53 5.38
N THR A 6 -8.86 -5.17 4.67
CA THR A 6 -10.16 -4.60 4.31
C THR A 6 -10.94 -4.18 5.56
N ARG A 7 -10.93 -4.99 6.63
CA ARG A 7 -11.55 -4.61 7.91
C ARG A 7 -10.84 -3.42 8.57
N VAL A 8 -9.51 -3.35 8.50
CA VAL A 8 -8.71 -2.28 9.12
C VAL A 8 -8.84 -0.95 8.37
N PHE A 9 -8.84 -0.98 7.04
CA PHE A 9 -8.86 0.23 6.21
C PHE A 9 -10.26 0.59 5.67
N GLY A 10 -11.27 -0.25 5.92
CA GLY A 10 -12.64 -0.06 5.48
C GLY A 10 -12.98 -0.83 4.19
N VAL A 11 -14.23 -1.27 4.08
CA VAL A 11 -14.72 -2.13 2.99
C VAL A 11 -14.56 -1.48 1.61
N HIS A 12 -14.63 -0.15 1.52
CA HIS A 12 -14.41 0.60 0.28
C HIS A 12 -12.96 0.47 -0.25
N ASN A 13 -12.01 0.05 0.58
CA ASN A 13 -10.61 -0.18 0.21
C ASN A 13 -10.32 -1.66 -0.05
N LEU A 14 -11.30 -2.45 -0.48
CA LEU A 14 -11.09 -3.86 -0.82
C LEU A 14 -10.03 -4.03 -1.91
N ALA A 15 -10.13 -3.29 -3.01
CA ALA A 15 -9.16 -3.35 -4.11
C ALA A 15 -7.74 -3.01 -3.63
N LEU A 16 -7.60 -1.91 -2.85
CA LEU A 16 -6.33 -1.57 -2.22
C LEU A 16 -5.79 -2.72 -1.36
N ALA A 17 -6.64 -3.37 -0.56
CA ALA A 17 -6.22 -4.48 0.28
C ALA A 17 -5.75 -5.70 -0.52
N GLU A 18 -6.30 -5.96 -1.71
CA GLU A 18 -5.85 -7.00 -2.61
C GLU A 18 -4.49 -6.66 -3.23
N ASP A 19 -4.35 -5.44 -3.76
CA ASP A 19 -3.14 -4.96 -4.41
C ASP A 19 -1.94 -4.99 -3.46
N VAL A 20 -2.08 -4.44 -2.25
CA VAL A 20 -0.96 -4.38 -1.29
C VAL A 20 -0.56 -5.76 -0.75
N VAL A 21 -1.49 -6.71 -0.74
CA VAL A 21 -1.19 -8.10 -0.39
C VAL A 21 -0.38 -8.76 -1.49
N GLN A 22 -0.76 -8.57 -2.75
CA GLN A 22 -0.01 -9.07 -3.90
C GLN A 22 1.39 -8.45 -3.95
N ASP A 23 1.50 -7.13 -3.79
CA ASP A 23 2.78 -6.40 -3.68
C ASP A 23 3.68 -7.01 -2.60
N ALA A 24 3.12 -7.33 -1.41
CA ALA A 24 3.89 -7.93 -0.33
C ALA A 24 4.42 -9.33 -0.69
N PHE A 25 3.65 -10.15 -1.39
CA PHE A 25 4.10 -11.46 -1.86
C PHE A 25 5.15 -11.33 -2.97
N CYS A 26 4.96 -10.44 -3.95
CA CYS A 26 5.96 -10.16 -4.97
C CYS A 26 7.29 -9.74 -4.33
N ARG A 27 7.24 -8.85 -3.35
CA ARG A 27 8.43 -8.39 -2.62
C ARG A 27 9.07 -9.48 -1.78
N ALA A 28 8.29 -10.39 -1.20
CA ALA A 28 8.84 -11.56 -0.52
C ALA A 28 9.64 -12.46 -1.49
N LEU A 29 9.13 -12.70 -2.70
CA LEU A 29 9.84 -13.49 -3.71
C LEU A 29 11.16 -12.86 -4.14
N GLU A 30 11.21 -11.52 -4.24
CA GLU A 30 12.44 -10.79 -4.53
C GLU A 30 13.43 -10.86 -3.37
N VAL A 31 12.98 -10.61 -2.14
CA VAL A 31 13.84 -10.44 -0.97
C VAL A 31 14.33 -11.78 -0.43
N TRP A 32 13.43 -12.77 -0.28
CA TRP A 32 13.76 -14.04 0.36
C TRP A 32 14.70 -14.89 -0.49
N LYS A 33 14.70 -14.72 -1.81
CA LYS A 33 15.67 -15.36 -2.71
C LYS A 33 17.13 -15.07 -2.30
N PHE A 34 17.41 -13.86 -1.84
CA PHE A 34 18.77 -13.44 -1.48
C PHE A 34 19.04 -13.42 0.02
N ARG A 35 18.02 -13.13 0.83
CA ARG A 35 18.16 -12.96 2.29
C ARG A 35 17.70 -14.16 3.11
N GLY A 36 17.11 -15.18 2.47
CA GLY A 36 16.44 -16.28 3.15
C GLY A 36 15.07 -15.87 3.71
N LEU A 37 14.36 -16.84 4.27
CA LEU A 37 13.10 -16.60 4.94
C LEU A 37 13.35 -15.90 6.29
N PRO A 38 12.57 -14.87 6.66
CA PRO A 38 12.59 -14.32 8.01
C PRO A 38 12.05 -15.36 8.99
N GLU A 39 12.33 -15.16 10.29
CA GLU A 39 11.87 -16.05 11.38
C GLU A 39 10.34 -16.22 11.40
N ASN A 40 9.60 -15.15 11.07
CA ASN A 40 8.14 -15.20 10.92
C ASN A 40 7.69 -14.60 9.58
N PRO A 41 7.57 -15.42 8.52
CA PRO A 41 7.18 -14.97 7.18
C PRO A 41 5.78 -14.33 7.14
N SER A 42 4.82 -14.90 7.87
CA SER A 42 3.44 -14.40 7.91
C SER A 42 3.35 -13.01 8.54
N ALA A 43 4.07 -12.77 9.64
CA ALA A 43 4.13 -11.46 10.28
C ALA A 43 4.82 -10.43 9.38
N TRP A 44 5.90 -10.82 8.70
CA TRP A 44 6.61 -9.97 7.75
C TRP A 44 5.71 -9.54 6.57
N LEU A 45 4.96 -10.48 6.00
CA LEU A 45 4.01 -10.20 4.91
C LEU A 45 2.91 -9.23 5.35
N MET A 46 2.31 -9.47 6.52
CA MET A 46 1.27 -8.59 7.07
C MET A 46 1.79 -7.17 7.31
N ALA A 47 2.98 -7.04 7.90
CA ALA A 47 3.61 -5.74 8.15
C ALA A 47 3.92 -5.02 6.82
N THR A 48 4.47 -5.73 5.85
CA THR A 48 4.79 -5.18 4.52
C THR A 48 3.54 -4.69 3.80
N ALA A 49 2.49 -5.49 3.74
CA ALA A 49 1.22 -5.12 3.12
C ALA A 49 0.56 -3.93 3.84
N LYS A 50 0.56 -3.92 5.18
CA LYS A 50 0.00 -2.81 5.97
C LYS A 50 0.76 -1.50 5.75
N ASN A 51 2.09 -1.54 5.75
CA ASN A 51 2.92 -0.36 5.50
C ASN A 51 2.68 0.18 4.09
N ARG A 52 2.62 -0.71 3.10
CA ARG A 52 2.31 -0.34 1.71
C ARG A 52 0.94 0.34 1.59
N ALA A 53 -0.09 -0.19 2.24
CA ALA A 53 -1.41 0.42 2.27
C ALA A 53 -1.40 1.82 2.89
N LEU A 54 -0.69 2.00 4.02
CA LEU A 54 -0.53 3.31 4.65
C LEU A 54 0.16 4.30 3.72
N ASP A 55 1.19 3.87 2.99
CA ASP A 55 1.90 4.74 2.05
C ASP A 55 1.02 5.16 0.87
N VAL A 56 0.20 4.25 0.33
CA VAL A 56 -0.77 4.58 -0.73
C VAL A 56 -1.81 5.59 -0.21
N LEU A 57 -2.41 5.35 0.94
CA LEU A 57 -3.43 6.25 1.52
C LEU A 57 -2.85 7.63 1.88
N ARG A 58 -1.60 7.68 2.35
CA ARG A 58 -0.87 8.94 2.59
C ARG A 58 -0.66 9.69 1.29
N ARG A 59 -0.20 9.00 0.24
CA ARG A 59 0.02 9.59 -1.09
C ARG A 59 -1.29 10.13 -1.67
N GLU A 60 -2.38 9.40 -1.57
CA GLU A 60 -3.70 9.86 -2.02
C GLU A 60 -4.18 11.10 -1.25
N ARG A 61 -3.98 11.12 0.08
CA ARG A 61 -4.30 12.30 0.89
C ARG A 61 -3.49 13.51 0.41
N THR A 62 -2.18 13.36 0.26
CA THR A 62 -1.30 14.42 -0.25
C THR A 62 -1.77 14.90 -1.62
N ALA A 63 -2.05 13.99 -2.56
CA ALA A 63 -2.52 14.34 -3.89
C ALA A 63 -3.84 15.14 -3.83
N ARG A 64 -4.79 14.75 -2.99
CA ARG A 64 -6.06 15.50 -2.81
C ARG A 64 -5.85 16.89 -2.21
N THR A 65 -4.87 17.06 -1.33
CA THR A 65 -4.55 18.38 -0.76
C THR A 65 -4.02 19.35 -1.80
N PHE A 66 -3.12 18.90 -2.68
CA PHE A 66 -2.44 19.75 -3.66
C PHE A 66 -3.11 19.82 -5.04
N ALA A 67 -4.07 18.92 -5.35
CA ALA A 67 -4.77 18.90 -6.63
C ALA A 67 -5.40 20.26 -7.04
N PRO A 68 -6.02 21.06 -6.14
CA PRO A 68 -6.58 22.35 -6.53
C PRO A 68 -5.52 23.37 -6.97
N GLU A 69 -4.38 23.43 -6.27
CA GLU A 69 -3.28 24.35 -6.61
C GLU A 69 -2.66 24.01 -7.95
N LEU A 70 -2.47 22.72 -8.23
CA LEU A 70 -1.98 22.26 -9.53
C LEU A 70 -2.96 22.62 -10.67
N GLY A 71 -4.27 22.52 -10.44
CA GLY A 71 -5.27 22.97 -11.41
C GLY A 71 -5.14 24.46 -11.73
N GLN A 72 -5.01 25.30 -10.70
CA GLN A 72 -4.85 26.74 -10.89
C GLN A 72 -3.56 27.11 -11.65
N LEU A 73 -2.45 26.39 -11.39
CA LEU A 73 -1.20 26.61 -12.09
C LEU A 73 -1.30 26.22 -13.58
N LEU A 74 -1.96 25.10 -13.89
CA LEU A 74 -2.17 24.66 -15.27
C LEU A 74 -3.12 25.58 -16.04
N ASP A 75 -4.13 26.15 -15.39
CA ASP A 75 -5.08 27.10 -16.00
C ASP A 75 -4.49 28.51 -16.21
N SER A 76 -3.30 28.79 -15.65
CA SER A 76 -2.63 30.09 -15.74
C SER A 76 -1.46 30.15 -16.72
N GLU A 77 -1.13 29.03 -17.39
CA GLU A 77 -0.25 28.97 -18.56
C GLU A 77 -1.02 29.11 -19.89
#